data_AF-A0A239QLT1-F1
#
_entry.id   AF-A0A239QLT1-F1
#
_cell.length_a   1.000
_cell.length_b   1.000
_cell.length_c   1.000
_cell.angle_alpha   90.00
_cell.angle_beta   90.00
_cell.angle_gamma   90.00
#
_symmetry.space_group_name_H-M   'P 1'
#
loop_
_entity.id
_entity.type
_entity.pdbx_description
1 polymer ?
#
loop_
_entity_poly.entity_id
_entity_poly.type
_entity_poly.pdbx_seq_one_letter_code
_entity_poly.pdbx_strand_id
1 'polypeptide(L)'
;MFFSKKPHHTAIFDAFCACLGLKRDSREAAALIHEAYAEPENAPRPPRNRNVIYWTLLQDPASDPVSTAYNPEPAGAGRNSVTVYTTLKYQLIIVCYGPDAEEYALRIRSMLYLDGSGFPRRILREAGIYPVPDPPQPSILYEEEGSLWRKRADLTISLRVQYAIQAPERNSIMFPPAMLVHR
;
A
#
# COMPACT_ATOMS: atom_id res chain seq x y z
N MET A 1 6.03 1.80 -17.96
CA MET A 1 6.61 1.83 -16.61
C MET A 1 6.40 0.45 -16.02
N PHE A 2 7.44 -0.38 -15.89
CA PHE A 2 7.32 -1.71 -15.29
C PHE A 2 7.40 -1.53 -13.77
N PHE A 3 6.32 -1.84 -13.05
CA PHE A 3 6.34 -1.86 -11.59
C PHE A 3 7.32 -2.94 -11.13
N SER A 4 8.26 -2.56 -10.27
CA SER A 4 9.15 -3.52 -9.62
C SER A 4 8.29 -4.47 -8.78
N LYS A 5 8.49 -5.79 -8.91
CA LYS A 5 7.78 -6.86 -8.18
C LYS A 5 8.14 -6.87 -6.68
N LYS A 6 8.28 -5.72 -6.04
CA LYS A 6 8.51 -5.66 -4.60
C LYS A 6 7.19 -6.02 -3.91
N PRO A 7 7.16 -7.03 -3.02
CA PRO A 7 5.94 -7.35 -2.29
C PRO A 7 5.40 -6.10 -1.58
N HIS A 8 4.08 -5.88 -1.64
CA HIS A 8 3.46 -4.67 -1.08
C HIS A 8 3.82 -4.45 0.40
N HIS A 9 3.90 -5.54 1.16
CA HIS A 9 4.32 -5.53 2.57
C HIS A 9 5.73 -4.93 2.74
N THR A 10 6.68 -5.32 1.89
CA THR A 10 8.03 -4.77 1.92
C THR A 10 8.06 -3.29 1.52
N ALA A 11 7.25 -2.88 0.54
CA ALA A 11 7.16 -1.48 0.14
C ALA A 11 6.56 -0.60 1.24
N ILE A 12 5.55 -1.08 1.95
CA ILE A 12 4.93 -0.40 3.10
C ILE A 12 5.93 -0.25 4.25
N PHE A 13 6.62 -1.33 4.62
CA PHE A 13 7.65 -1.29 5.67
C PHE A 13 8.77 -0.28 5.33
N ASP A 14 9.26 -0.30 4.09
CA ASP A 14 10.30 0.63 3.65
C ASP A 14 9.81 2.08 3.62
N ALA A 15 8.55 2.31 3.24
CA ALA A 15 7.94 3.63 3.31
C ALA A 15 7.83 4.11 4.76
N PHE A 16 7.47 3.27 5.74
CA PHE A 16 7.49 3.65 7.15
C PHE A 16 8.90 3.96 7.65
N CYS A 17 9.89 3.14 7.31
CA CYS A 17 11.28 3.43 7.63
C CYS A 17 11.68 4.82 7.10
N ALA A 18 11.33 5.12 5.84
CA ALA A 18 11.60 6.40 5.23
C ALA A 18 10.86 7.57 5.91
N CYS A 19 9.59 7.39 6.30
CA CYS A 19 8.84 8.41 7.04
C CYS A 19 9.53 8.77 8.35
N LEU A 20 10.06 7.77 9.04
CA LEU A 20 10.67 7.88 10.36
C LEU A 20 12.17 8.19 10.33
N GLY A 21 12.78 8.24 9.15
CA GLY A 21 14.22 8.48 8.98
C GLY A 21 15.09 7.29 9.40
N LEU A 22 14.54 6.08 9.40
CA LEU A 22 15.21 4.86 9.81
C LEU A 22 15.83 4.14 8.62
N LYS A 23 16.97 3.48 8.87
CA LYS A 23 17.54 2.52 7.91
C LYS A 23 16.74 1.22 7.99
N ARG A 24 16.31 0.71 6.84
CA ARG A 24 15.51 -0.53 6.71
C ARG A 24 16.08 -1.70 7.50
N ASP A 25 17.39 -1.94 7.37
CA ASP A 25 18.06 -3.10 7.97
C ASP A 25 18.58 -2.83 9.40
N SER A 26 18.13 -1.73 10.02
CA SER A 26 18.54 -1.39 11.38
C SER A 26 17.76 -2.19 12.42
N ARG A 27 18.43 -2.50 13.54
CA ARG A 27 17.78 -3.07 14.73
C ARG A 27 16.67 -2.16 15.28
N GLU A 28 16.80 -0.86 15.10
CA GLU A 28 15.82 0.13 15.51
C GLU A 28 14.52 0.01 14.71
N ALA A 29 14.61 -0.07 13.37
CA ALA A 29 13.44 -0.30 12.51
C ALA A 29 12.72 -1.61 12.87
N ALA A 30 13.47 -2.70 13.07
CA ALA A 30 12.92 -3.99 13.47
C ALA A 30 12.31 -4.00 14.88
N ALA A 31 12.76 -3.12 15.78
CA ALA A 31 12.21 -2.99 17.12
C ALA A 31 10.97 -2.07 17.17
N LEU A 32 10.90 -1.08 16.27
CA LEU A 32 9.85 -0.07 16.25
C LEU A 32 8.65 -0.48 15.39
N ILE A 33 8.87 -1.05 14.20
CA ILE A 33 7.82 -1.25 13.19
C ILE A 33 7.52 -2.74 13.03
N HIS A 34 6.28 -3.11 13.26
CA HIS A 34 5.81 -4.50 13.22
C HIS A 34 4.59 -4.62 12.33
N GLU A 35 4.55 -5.65 11.50
CA GLU A 35 3.30 -6.05 10.87
C GLU A 35 2.38 -6.63 11.96
N ALA A 36 1.14 -6.17 12.01
CA ALA A 36 0.15 -6.66 12.97
C ALA A 36 -0.28 -8.06 12.56
N TYR A 37 -0.54 -8.90 13.55
CA TYR A 37 -0.98 -10.27 13.35
C TYR A 37 -2.40 -10.28 12.77
N ALA A 38 -2.68 -11.20 11.85
CA ALA A 38 -4.01 -11.39 11.29
C ALA A 38 -5.06 -11.71 12.37
N GLU A 39 -4.62 -12.26 13.50
CA GLU A 39 -5.45 -12.60 14.66
C GLU A 39 -5.03 -11.73 15.86
N PRO A 40 -5.91 -10.84 16.35
CA PRO A 40 -5.63 -9.92 17.47
C PRO A 40 -5.23 -10.65 18.77
N GLU A 41 -5.75 -11.85 18.95
CA GLU A 41 -5.53 -12.71 20.13
C GLU A 41 -4.11 -13.28 20.17
N ASN A 42 -3.46 -13.37 19.02
CA ASN A 42 -2.06 -13.79 18.89
C ASN A 42 -1.08 -12.61 18.82
N ALA A 43 -1.59 -11.37 18.89
CA ALA A 43 -0.73 -10.20 18.89
C ALA A 43 0.07 -10.14 20.21
N PRO A 44 1.42 -10.15 20.17
CA PRO A 44 2.23 -9.98 21.35
C PRO A 44 1.92 -8.62 21.95
N ARG A 45 1.66 -8.60 23.25
CA ARG A 45 1.37 -7.36 23.96
C ARG A 45 2.49 -6.36 23.70
N PRO A 46 2.17 -5.13 23.30
CA PRO A 46 3.22 -4.19 23.00
C PRO A 46 4.03 -3.88 24.25
N PRO A 47 5.35 -3.75 24.11
CA PRO A 47 6.27 -3.51 25.23
C PRO A 47 5.97 -2.17 25.93
N ARG A 48 5.99 -2.17 27.27
CA ARG A 48 5.42 -1.08 28.10
C ARG A 48 6.19 0.25 28.07
N ASN A 49 7.51 0.23 27.87
CA ASN A 49 8.37 1.40 28.03
C ASN A 49 9.07 1.85 26.74
N ARG A 50 8.52 1.49 25.57
CA ARG A 50 9.09 1.89 24.29
C ARG A 50 8.01 2.16 23.25
N ASN A 51 8.36 2.99 22.28
CA ASN A 51 7.52 3.23 21.14
C ASN A 51 7.45 1.97 20.26
N VAL A 52 6.26 1.67 19.75
CA VAL A 52 6.00 0.56 18.82
C VAL A 52 4.90 0.97 17.87
N ILE A 53 5.03 0.56 16.61
CA ILE A 53 4.09 0.82 15.53
C ILE A 53 3.66 -0.53 14.96
N TYR A 54 2.38 -0.84 15.04
CA TYR A 54 1.79 -1.95 14.31
C TYR A 54 1.10 -1.44 13.06
N TRP A 55 1.16 -2.22 11.99
CA TRP A 55 0.42 -1.93 10.78
C TRP A 55 -0.19 -3.18 10.17
N THR A 56 -1.37 -3.05 9.58
CA THR A 56 -1.99 -4.13 8.79
C THR A 56 -2.60 -3.57 7.53
N LEU A 57 -2.65 -4.40 6.50
CA LEU A 57 -3.19 -4.08 5.20
C LEU A 57 -4.43 -4.95 4.96
N LEU A 58 -5.61 -4.33 4.97
CA LEU A 58 -6.88 -5.02 4.76
C LEU A 58 -7.43 -4.69 3.37
N GLN A 59 -7.76 -5.71 2.60
CA GLN A 59 -8.45 -5.51 1.33
C GLN A 59 -9.93 -5.21 1.60
N ASP A 60 -10.48 -4.22 0.89
CA ASP A 60 -11.93 -4.00 0.90
C ASP A 60 -12.62 -5.16 0.14
N PRO A 61 -13.47 -5.97 0.80
CA PRO A 61 -14.12 -7.10 0.16
C PRO A 61 -15.10 -6.68 -0.94
N ALA A 62 -15.60 -5.43 -0.91
CA ALA A 62 -16.45 -4.86 -1.95
C ALA A 62 -15.65 -4.13 -3.04
N SER A 63 -14.32 -4.30 -3.06
CA SER A 63 -13.49 -3.68 -4.08
C SER A 63 -13.72 -4.31 -5.45
N ASP A 64 -14.52 -3.64 -6.29
CA ASP A 64 -14.63 -4.01 -7.69
C ASP A 64 -13.30 -3.79 -8.42
N PRO A 65 -12.74 -4.82 -9.09
CA PRO A 65 -11.50 -4.69 -9.85
C PRO A 65 -11.72 -3.79 -11.06
N VAL A 66 -11.32 -2.52 -10.95
CA VAL A 66 -11.34 -1.61 -12.10
C VAL A 66 -10.16 -1.96 -13.00
N SER A 67 -10.47 -2.58 -14.15
CA SER A 67 -9.49 -2.89 -15.18
C SER A 67 -9.30 -1.67 -16.08
N THR A 68 -8.10 -1.10 -16.08
CA THR A 68 -7.73 -0.02 -17.02
C THR A 68 -6.55 -0.48 -17.85
N ALA A 69 -6.69 -0.50 -19.18
CA ALA A 69 -5.56 -0.28 -20.09
C ALA A 69 -5.95 -0.16 -21.57
N TYR A 70 -5.31 0.79 -22.24
CA TYR A 70 -4.79 0.61 -23.59
C TYR A 70 -3.41 1.27 -23.65
N ASN A 71 -2.38 0.52 -23.98
CA ASN A 71 -1.05 1.06 -24.23
C ASN A 71 -0.69 0.62 -25.66
N PRO A 72 -0.90 1.47 -26.68
CA PRO A 72 -0.54 1.10 -28.04
C PRO A 72 0.99 0.99 -28.12
N GLU A 73 1.51 -0.16 -28.54
CA GLU A 73 2.93 -0.27 -28.88
C GLU A 73 3.23 0.60 -30.11
N PRO A 74 4.45 1.16 -30.22
CA PRO A 74 4.86 1.91 -31.39
C PRO A 74 4.71 1.05 -32.66
N ALA A 75 4.20 1.67 -33.73
CA ALA A 75 3.93 1.00 -34.99
C ALA A 75 5.18 0.29 -35.52
N GLY A 76 5.11 -1.04 -35.69
CA GLY A 76 6.19 -1.87 -36.25
C GLY A 76 6.60 -3.07 -35.38
N ALA A 77 6.22 -3.11 -34.10
CA ALA A 77 6.38 -4.30 -33.27
C ALA A 77 5.16 -5.23 -33.51
N GLY A 78 5.37 -6.35 -34.20
CA GLY A 78 4.32 -7.29 -34.63
C GLY A 78 3.55 -8.04 -33.52
N ARG A 79 3.51 -7.52 -32.28
CA ARG A 79 2.78 -8.09 -31.15
C ARG A 79 2.16 -6.97 -30.32
N ASN A 80 0.85 -6.80 -30.42
CA ASN A 80 0.12 -5.91 -29.52
C ASN A 80 0.04 -6.57 -28.13
N SER A 81 0.99 -6.30 -27.23
CA SER A 81 0.88 -6.74 -25.85
C SER A 81 -0.06 -5.79 -25.08
N VAL A 82 -1.19 -6.31 -24.61
CA VAL A 82 -2.12 -5.54 -23.76
C VAL A 82 -1.75 -5.81 -22.31
N THR A 83 -1.18 -4.81 -21.64
CA THR A 83 -0.98 -4.87 -20.18
C THR A 83 -2.22 -4.32 -19.50
N VAL A 84 -3.05 -5.17 -18.90
CA VAL A 84 -4.26 -4.73 -18.16
C VAL A 84 -3.89 -4.49 -16.71
N TYR A 85 -4.25 -3.34 -16.16
CA TYR A 85 -4.07 -3.06 -14.73
C TYR A 85 -5.39 -3.23 -14.00
N THR A 86 -5.39 -4.08 -12.97
CA THR A 86 -6.49 -4.20 -12.03
C THR A 86 -6.18 -3.35 -10.79
N THR A 87 -7.06 -2.42 -10.45
CA THR A 87 -6.94 -1.63 -9.23
C THR A 87 -7.88 -2.17 -8.15
N LEU A 88 -7.34 -2.41 -6.96
CA LEU A 88 -8.10 -2.83 -5.77
C LEU A 88 -7.98 -1.79 -4.65
N LYS A 89 -9.01 -1.67 -3.82
CA LYS A 89 -9.06 -0.79 -2.65
C LYS A 89 -8.57 -1.54 -1.42
N TYR A 90 -7.73 -0.88 -0.64
CA TYR A 90 -7.20 -1.38 0.63
C TYR A 90 -7.31 -0.31 1.71
N GLN A 91 -7.30 -0.74 2.97
CA GLN A 91 -7.10 0.10 4.13
C GLN A 91 -5.79 -0.30 4.82
N LEU A 92 -4.89 0.67 4.97
CA LEU A 92 -3.70 0.54 5.81
C LEU A 92 -4.04 1.07 7.20
N ILE A 93 -4.15 0.17 8.15
CA ILE A 93 -4.42 0.49 9.55
C ILE A 93 -3.08 0.55 10.28
N ILE A 94 -2.84 1.61 11.02
CA ILE A 94 -1.60 1.89 11.73
C ILE A 94 -1.95 2.23 13.17
N VAL A 95 -1.32 1.53 14.12
CA VAL A 95 -1.51 1.74 15.55
C VAL A 95 -0.15 2.04 16.16
N CYS A 96 0.02 3.27 16.63
CA CYS A 96 1.24 3.72 17.30
C CYS A 96 1.03 3.68 18.81
N TYR A 97 2.00 3.15 19.53
CA TYR A 97 2.00 3.04 20.98
C TYR A 97 3.25 3.69 21.55
N GLY A 98 3.13 4.29 22.73
CA GLY A 98 4.25 4.87 23.47
C GLY A 98 4.17 6.40 23.60
N PRO A 99 5.15 7.03 24.28
CA PRO A 99 5.15 8.47 24.53
C PRO A 99 5.03 9.30 23.24
N ASP A 100 5.67 8.85 22.16
CA ASP A 100 5.76 9.59 20.89
C ASP A 100 4.73 9.10 19.86
N ALA A 101 3.72 8.34 20.28
CA ALA A 101 2.73 7.72 19.39
C ALA A 101 2.04 8.72 18.46
N GLU A 102 1.63 9.88 19.00
CA GLU A 102 0.99 10.95 18.21
C GLU A 102 1.94 11.56 17.19
N GLU A 103 3.19 11.83 17.57
CA GLU A 103 4.19 12.40 16.67
C GLU A 103 4.46 11.45 15.51
N TYR A 104 4.63 10.16 15.77
CA TYR A 104 4.81 9.16 14.72
C TYR A 104 3.62 9.07 13.79
N ALA A 105 2.39 9.04 14.32
CA ALA A 105 1.19 8.98 13.49
C ALA A 105 1.06 10.22 12.59
N LEU A 106 1.28 11.43 13.13
CA LEU A 106 1.26 12.69 12.37
C LEU A 106 2.35 12.74 11.31
N ARG A 107 3.56 12.26 11.64
CA ARG A 107 4.69 12.22 10.71
C ARG A 107 4.43 11.25 9.56
N ILE A 108 3.96 10.04 9.85
CA ILE A 108 3.59 9.05 8.83
C ILE A 108 2.49 9.60 7.92
N ARG A 109 1.43 10.18 8.51
CA ARG A 109 0.35 10.82 7.74
C ARG A 109 0.90 11.88 6.80
N SER A 110 1.74 12.78 7.31
CA SER A 110 2.28 13.90 6.53
C SER A 110 3.19 13.42 5.39
N MET A 111 4.07 12.46 5.67
CA MET A 111 5.07 11.97 4.70
C MET A 111 4.48 11.05 3.64
N LEU A 112 3.45 10.25 3.96
CA LEU A 112 2.79 9.40 2.98
C LEU A 112 1.79 10.17 2.10
N TYR A 113 1.25 11.29 2.60
CA TYR A 113 0.19 12.04 1.92
C TYR A 113 0.57 13.46 1.49
N LEU A 114 0.93 14.33 2.44
CA LEU A 114 1.07 15.78 2.23
C LEU A 114 2.33 16.13 1.43
N ASP A 115 3.40 15.35 1.58
CA ASP A 115 4.63 15.54 0.80
C ASP A 115 4.48 14.92 -0.61
N GLY A 116 3.88 15.69 -1.53
CA GLY A 116 3.46 15.29 -2.87
C GLY A 116 4.53 14.61 -3.74
N SER A 117 5.81 14.85 -3.45
CA SER A 117 7.00 14.28 -4.13
C SER A 117 7.97 13.58 -3.17
N GLY A 118 7.58 13.40 -1.90
CA GLY A 118 8.42 12.82 -0.86
C GLY A 118 8.92 11.42 -1.19
N PHE A 119 10.14 11.11 -0.73
CA PHE A 119 10.79 9.82 -0.93
C PHE A 119 9.93 8.61 -0.50
N PRO A 120 9.18 8.63 0.63
CA PRO A 120 8.29 7.53 1.00
C PRO A 120 7.18 7.24 -0.01
N ARG A 121 6.57 8.29 -0.59
CA ARG A 121 5.50 8.14 -1.58
C ARG A 121 6.01 7.56 -2.90
N ARG A 122 7.28 7.85 -3.25
CA ARG A 122 7.94 7.23 -4.40
C ARG A 122 8.12 5.73 -4.21
N ILE A 123 8.53 5.28 -3.02
CA ILE A 123 8.64 3.84 -2.70
C ILE A 123 7.30 3.13 -2.93
N LEU A 124 6.21 3.69 -2.42
CA LEU A 124 4.86 3.14 -2.61
C LEU A 124 4.45 3.11 -4.08
N ARG A 125 4.70 4.20 -4.81
CA ARG A 125 4.36 4.32 -6.24
C ARG A 125 5.11 3.30 -7.09
N GLU A 126 6.38 3.06 -6.82
CA GLU A 126 7.19 2.06 -7.54
C GLU A 126 6.67 0.62 -7.33
N ALA A 127 5.96 0.39 -6.22
CA ALA A 127 5.25 -0.85 -5.91
C ALA A 127 3.76 -0.85 -6.32
N GLY A 128 3.28 0.17 -7.06
CA GLY A 128 1.88 0.25 -7.50
C GLY A 128 0.88 0.59 -6.37
N ILE A 129 1.36 1.13 -5.25
CA ILE A 129 0.54 1.52 -4.10
C ILE A 129 0.34 3.04 -4.09
N TYR A 130 -0.92 3.46 -4.01
CA TYR A 130 -1.32 4.86 -4.11
C TYR A 130 -2.23 5.24 -2.93
N PRO A 131 -1.72 6.04 -1.98
CA PRO A 131 -2.56 6.62 -0.94
C PRO A 131 -3.66 7.50 -1.54
N VAL A 132 -4.89 7.30 -1.09
CA VAL A 132 -6.06 8.12 -1.43
C VAL A 132 -5.95 9.48 -0.72
N PRO A 133 -6.41 10.57 -1.35
CA PRO A 133 -6.38 11.88 -0.73
C PRO A 133 -7.14 11.97 0.60
N ASP A 134 -6.69 12.93 1.41
CA ASP A 134 -7.27 13.37 2.68
C ASP A 134 -7.40 12.28 3.75
N PRO A 135 -6.28 11.64 4.17
CA PRO A 135 -6.30 10.70 5.27
C PRO A 135 -6.78 11.40 6.56
N PRO A 136 -7.59 10.70 7.38
CA PRO A 136 -8.09 11.23 8.64
C PRO A 136 -6.95 11.65 9.57
N GLN A 137 -7.26 12.54 10.51
CA GLN A 137 -6.34 12.83 11.60
C GLN A 137 -6.18 11.60 12.50
N PRO A 138 -4.99 11.38 13.11
CA PRO A 138 -4.82 10.31 14.07
C PRO A 138 -5.79 10.45 15.24
N SER A 139 -6.42 9.35 15.65
CA SER A 139 -7.23 9.29 16.88
C SER A 139 -6.32 9.00 18.06
N ILE A 140 -6.33 9.87 19.07
CA ILE A 140 -5.48 9.73 20.25
C ILE A 140 -6.31 9.10 21.37
N LEU A 141 -5.77 8.03 21.93
CA LEU A 141 -6.37 7.26 23.01
C LEU A 141 -5.37 7.10 24.15
N TYR A 142 -5.90 6.96 25.35
CA TYR A 142 -5.14 6.59 26.53
C TYR A 142 -5.69 5.27 27.04
N GLU A 143 -4.84 4.24 27.04
CA GLU A 143 -5.21 2.89 27.48
C GLU A 143 -4.59 2.63 28.85
N GLU A 144 -5.41 2.09 29.76
CA GLU A 144 -4.94 1.62 31.05
C GLU A 144 -4.41 0.19 30.88
N GLU A 145 -3.11 -0.02 31.18
CA GLU A 145 -2.50 -1.35 31.17
C GLU A 145 -1.89 -1.65 32.54
N GLY A 146 -2.71 -2.26 33.42
CA GLY A 146 -2.33 -2.51 34.80
C GLY A 146 -2.40 -1.24 35.63
N SER A 147 -1.26 -0.70 36.07
CA SER A 147 -1.19 0.54 36.87
C SER A 147 -0.61 1.74 36.10
N LEU A 148 -0.46 1.61 34.77
CA LEU A 148 0.17 2.62 33.92
C LEU A 148 -0.78 3.03 32.79
N TRP A 149 -0.78 4.32 32.49
CA TRP A 149 -1.44 4.88 31.33
C TRP A 149 -0.50 4.86 30.13
N ARG A 150 -1.01 4.38 29.01
CA ARG A 150 -0.28 4.31 27.75
C ARG A 150 -0.96 5.15 26.69
N LYS A 151 -0.18 6.00 26.03
CA LYS A 151 -0.65 6.75 24.86
C LYS A 151 -0.68 5.84 23.63
N ARG A 152 -1.78 5.90 22.90
CA ARG A 152 -2.06 5.20 21.64
C ARG A 152 -2.51 6.23 20.60
N ALA A 153 -2.07 6.07 19.36
CA ALA A 153 -2.52 6.88 18.24
C ALA A 153 -2.86 5.96 17.05
N ASP A 154 -4.11 6.03 16.61
CA ASP A 154 -4.63 5.21 15.52
C ASP A 154 -4.77 6.03 14.24
N LEU A 155 -4.29 5.50 13.13
CA LEU A 155 -4.34 6.13 11.81
C LEU A 155 -4.75 5.10 10.76
N THR A 156 -5.78 5.44 9.98
CA THR A 156 -6.21 4.62 8.85
C THR A 156 -6.00 5.38 7.55
N ILE A 157 -5.27 4.79 6.60
CA ILE A 157 -5.01 5.37 5.29
C ILE A 157 -5.65 4.48 4.23
N SER A 158 -6.59 5.05 3.48
CA SER A 158 -7.15 4.39 2.30
C SER A 158 -6.12 4.33 1.18
N LEU A 159 -5.94 3.15 0.57
CA LEU A 159 -4.98 2.89 -0.49
C LEU A 159 -5.68 2.35 -1.74
N ARG A 160 -5.12 2.65 -2.90
CA ARG A 160 -5.38 1.95 -4.17
C ARG A 160 -4.13 1.17 -4.54
N VAL A 161 -4.29 -0.11 -4.84
CA VAL A 161 -3.17 -0.99 -5.20
C VAL A 161 -3.40 -1.49 -6.62
N GLN A 162 -2.43 -1.25 -7.49
CA GLN A 162 -2.46 -1.64 -8.90
C GLN A 162 -1.71 -2.95 -9.10
N TYR A 163 -2.40 -3.92 -9.70
CA TYR A 163 -1.85 -5.19 -10.11
C TYR A 163 -1.76 -5.22 -11.63
N ALA A 164 -0.56 -5.44 -12.16
CA ALA A 164 -0.37 -5.70 -13.58
C ALA A 164 -0.77 -7.15 -13.87
N ILE A 165 -1.80 -7.34 -14.68
CA ILE A 165 -2.16 -8.63 -15.26
C ILE A 165 -1.69 -8.57 -16.72
N GLN A 166 -0.73 -9.42 -17.08
CA GLN A 166 -0.50 -9.68 -18.50
C GLN A 166 -1.78 -10.32 -19.03
N ALA A 167 -2.46 -9.65 -19.97
CA ALA A 167 -3.57 -10.30 -20.66
C ALA A 167 -3.02 -11.58 -21.32
N PRO A 168 -3.77 -12.69 -21.31
CA PRO A 168 -3.40 -13.82 -22.15
C PRO A 168 -3.26 -13.31 -23.59
N GLU A 169 -2.19 -13.72 -24.27
CA GLU A 169 -1.95 -13.36 -25.67
C GLU A 169 -3.26 -13.60 -26.43
N ARG A 170 -3.83 -12.54 -27.03
CA ARG A 170 -4.94 -12.72 -27.96
C ARG A 170 -4.39 -13.55 -29.12
N ASN A 171 -4.66 -14.86 -29.11
CA ASN A 171 -4.61 -15.64 -30.33
C ASN A 171 -5.43 -14.88 -31.37
N SER A 172 -4.77 -14.51 -32.45
CA SER A 172 -5.27 -13.75 -33.59
C SER A 172 -6.73 -14.10 -33.87
N ILE A 173 -7.58 -13.08 -33.79
CA ILE A 173 -8.97 -13.12 -34.23
C ILE A 173 -8.97 -13.65 -35.66
N MET A 174 -9.49 -14.86 -35.82
CA MET A 174 -9.89 -15.44 -37.09
C MET A 174 -10.74 -14.39 -37.82
N PHE A 175 -10.34 -14.05 -39.04
CA PHE A 175 -11.02 -13.11 -39.92
C PHE A 175 -12.55 -13.32 -39.89
N PRO A 176 -13.38 -12.25 -39.86
CA PRO A 176 -14.76 -12.39 -40.26
C PRO A 176 -14.78 -12.82 -41.74
N PRO A 177 -15.62 -13.79 -42.15
CA PRO A 177 -15.71 -14.17 -43.54
C PRO A 177 -16.17 -12.95 -44.36
N ALA A 178 -15.38 -12.57 -45.34
CA ALA A 178 -15.76 -11.59 -46.35
C ALA A 178 -17.01 -12.12 -47.07
N MET A 179 -18.15 -11.46 -46.91
CA MET A 179 -19.27 -11.65 -47.82
C MET A 179 -18.91 -11.01 -49.15
N LEU A 180 -18.61 -11.86 -50.14
CA LEU A 180 -18.55 -11.50 -51.55
C LEU A 180 -19.92 -10.95 -51.97
N VAL A 181 -19.97 -9.65 -52.23
CA VAL A 181 -21.07 -9.02 -52.96
C VAL A 181 -20.89 -9.39 -54.43
N HIS A 182 -21.73 -10.30 -54.95
CA HIS A 182 -21.91 -10.43 -56.39
C HIS A 182 -23.09 -9.56 -56.84
N ARG A 183 -22.82 -8.76 -57.88
CA ARG A 183 -23.77 -7.96 -58.63
C ARG A 183 -24.81 -8.82 -59.35
#